data_AF-A0A662J0F9-F1
#
_entry.id   AF-A0A662J0F9-F1
#
_cell.length_a   1.000
_cell.length_b   1.000
_cell.length_c   1.000
_cell.angle_alpha   90.00
_cell.angle_beta   90.00
_cell.angle_gamma   90.00
#
_symmetry.space_group_name_H-M   'P 1'
#
loop_
_entity.id
_entity.type
_entity.pdbx_description
1 polymer ?
#
loop_
_entity_poly.entity_id
_entity_poly.type
_entity_poly.pdbx_seq_one_letter_code
_entity_poly.pdbx_strand_id
1 'polypeptide(L)'
;MKRILEEEKERFRAVREAFGIGDIDFRRAYIRAYADAPPFEVEYPAGLDVLEVAERLLPLCNEATGLPFILDLIDHDIGVEEGLMRAYIEEVHARVLDKTLRHKELKSMFNPLNPEKDV
;
A
#
# COMPACT_ATOMS: atom_id res chain seq x y z
N MET A 1 -6.42 -9.82 -18.67
CA MET A 1 -6.96 -9.87 -17.29
C MET A 1 -6.77 -11.23 -16.62
N LYS A 2 -7.38 -12.34 -17.10
CA LYS A 2 -7.24 -13.67 -16.45
C LYS A 2 -5.80 -14.14 -16.23
N ARG A 3 -4.92 -13.93 -17.21
CA ARG A 3 -3.50 -14.35 -17.15
C ARG A 3 -2.68 -13.59 -16.10
N ILE A 4 -2.92 -12.29 -15.96
CA ILE A 4 -2.28 -11.42 -14.97
C ILE A 4 -2.69 -11.86 -13.56
N LEU A 5 -3.97 -12.15 -13.36
CA LEU A 5 -4.50 -12.60 -12.07
C LEU A 5 -3.90 -13.94 -11.62
N GLU A 6 -3.66 -14.86 -12.55
CA GLU A 6 -3.01 -16.15 -12.23
C GLU A 6 -1.51 -15.98 -11.92
N GLU A 7 -0.80 -15.14 -12.67
CA GLU A 7 0.61 -14.82 -12.38
C GLU A 7 0.77 -14.15 -11.00
N GLU A 8 -0.15 -13.25 -10.62
CA GLU A 8 -0.15 -12.64 -9.29
C GLU A 8 -0.45 -13.64 -8.18
N LYS A 9 -1.42 -14.55 -8.38
CA LYS A 9 -1.71 -15.63 -7.42
C LYS A 9 -0.50 -16.53 -7.19
N GLU A 10 0.23 -16.85 -8.25
CA GLU A 10 1.41 -17.70 -8.19
C GLU A 10 2.56 -17.01 -7.44
N ARG A 11 2.76 -15.70 -7.67
CA ARG A 11 3.68 -14.87 -6.86
C ARG A 11 3.28 -14.84 -5.39
N PHE A 12 1.98 -14.64 -5.10
CA PHE A 12 1.48 -14.60 -3.74
C PHE A 12 1.67 -15.95 -3.03
N ARG A 13 1.45 -17.07 -3.75
CA ARG A 13 1.72 -18.41 -3.24
C ARG A 13 3.20 -18.61 -2.93
N ALA A 14 4.09 -18.23 -3.84
CA ALA A 14 5.53 -18.34 -3.64
C ALA A 14 6.01 -17.54 -2.42
N VAL A 15 5.48 -16.34 -2.22
CA VAL A 15 5.75 -15.53 -1.02
C VAL A 15 5.27 -16.26 0.23
N ARG A 16 4.03 -16.76 0.24
CA ARG A 16 3.49 -17.51 1.38
C ARG A 16 4.30 -18.77 1.70
N GLU A 17 4.72 -19.52 0.69
CA GLU A 17 5.60 -20.68 0.86
C GLU A 17 6.96 -20.28 1.44
N ALA A 18 7.58 -19.20 0.96
CA ALA A 18 8.87 -18.71 1.46
C ALA A 18 8.82 -18.32 2.94
N PHE A 19 7.69 -17.80 3.41
CA PHE A 19 7.45 -17.48 4.82
C PHE A 19 6.90 -18.67 5.64
N GLY A 20 6.77 -19.86 5.04
CA GLY A 20 6.27 -21.06 5.73
C GLY A 20 4.78 -21.02 6.08
N ILE A 21 4.00 -20.16 5.41
CA ILE A 21 2.56 -19.95 5.63
C ILE A 21 1.69 -20.40 4.44
N GLY A 22 2.27 -21.16 3.50
CA GLY A 22 1.61 -21.61 2.26
C GLY A 22 0.31 -22.38 2.50
N ASP A 23 0.30 -23.26 3.51
CA ASP A 23 -0.83 -24.14 3.82
C ASP A 23 -1.75 -23.60 4.93
N ILE A 24 -1.52 -22.36 5.40
CA ILE A 24 -2.35 -21.76 6.44
C ILE A 24 -3.64 -21.26 5.80
N ASP A 25 -4.77 -21.73 6.32
CA ASP A 25 -6.08 -21.12 6.03
C ASP A 25 -6.18 -19.80 6.78
N PHE A 26 -6.57 -18.73 6.08
CA PHE A 26 -6.62 -17.37 6.62
C PHE A 26 -8.05 -16.85 6.59
N ARG A 27 -8.42 -16.10 7.62
CA ARG A 27 -9.65 -15.33 7.72
C ARG A 27 -9.34 -13.85 7.81
N ARG A 28 -10.36 -13.04 7.53
CA ARG A 28 -10.27 -11.58 7.59
C ARG A 28 -11.30 -11.02 8.55
N ALA A 29 -10.90 -9.99 9.28
CA ALA A 29 -11.76 -9.23 10.16
C ALA A 29 -11.39 -7.76 10.13
N TYR A 30 -12.33 -6.91 10.56
CA TYR A 30 -12.09 -5.49 10.75
C TYR A 30 -11.97 -5.20 12.24
N ILE A 31 -10.86 -4.60 12.65
CA ILE A 31 -10.58 -4.21 14.03
C ILE A 31 -10.55 -2.69 14.10
N ARG A 32 -11.14 -2.13 15.15
CA ARG A 32 -11.09 -0.70 15.46
C ARG A 32 -10.40 -0.52 16.80
N ALA A 33 -9.28 0.21 16.81
CA ALA A 33 -8.50 0.44 18.01
C ALA A 33 -9.12 1.48 18.95
N TYR A 34 -9.57 2.61 18.39
CA TYR A 34 -10.15 3.73 19.12
C TYR A 34 -11.48 4.13 18.49
N ALA A 35 -12.40 4.69 19.27
CA ALA A 35 -13.76 5.00 18.82
C ALA A 35 -13.78 6.02 17.65
N ASP A 36 -12.84 6.95 17.67
CA ASP A 36 -12.63 8.03 16.71
C ASP A 36 -11.70 7.66 15.54
N ALA A 37 -10.98 6.54 15.64
CA ALA A 37 -10.11 6.05 14.57
C ALA A 37 -10.86 5.16 13.56
N PRO A 38 -10.44 5.14 12.28
CA PRO A 38 -10.97 4.22 11.29
C PRO A 38 -10.62 2.76 11.63
N PRO A 39 -11.48 1.78 11.28
CA PRO A 39 -11.13 0.37 11.40
C PRO A 39 -10.12 -0.05 10.32
N PHE A 40 -9.31 -1.06 10.61
CA PHE A 40 -8.40 -1.68 9.65
C PHE A 40 -8.69 -3.17 9.47
N GLU A 41 -8.40 -3.68 8.26
CA GLU A 41 -8.51 -5.10 7.95
C GLU A 41 -7.29 -5.86 8.48
N VAL A 42 -7.52 -6.99 9.14
CA VAL A 42 -6.46 -7.93 9.51
C VAL A 42 -6.75 -9.29 8.88
N GLU A 43 -5.71 -9.89 8.29
CA GLU A 43 -5.72 -11.28 7.85
C GLU A 43 -5.00 -12.14 8.91
N TYR A 44 -5.66 -13.19 9.40
CA TYR A 44 -5.17 -14.02 10.51
C TYR A 44 -5.49 -15.52 10.30
N PRO A 45 -4.69 -16.44 10.86
CA PRO A 45 -4.94 -17.88 10.75
C PRO A 45 -6.34 -18.27 11.22
N ALA A 46 -7.05 -19.08 10.44
CA ALA A 46 -8.43 -19.50 10.69
C ALA A 46 -8.62 -20.29 12.00
N GLY A 47 -7.53 -20.85 12.54
CA GLY A 47 -7.51 -21.55 13.83
C GLY A 47 -7.39 -20.64 15.05
N LEU A 48 -7.21 -19.33 14.88
CA LEU A 48 -7.16 -18.35 15.97
C LEU A 48 -8.51 -17.64 16.14
N ASP A 49 -8.83 -17.28 17.39
CA ASP A 49 -9.97 -16.42 17.67
C ASP A 49 -9.64 -14.96 17.35
N VAL A 50 -10.57 -14.26 16.71
CA VAL A 50 -10.40 -12.84 16.34
C VAL A 50 -10.25 -11.96 17.56
N LEU A 51 -10.88 -12.31 18.69
CA LEU A 51 -10.74 -11.57 19.94
C LEU A 51 -9.33 -11.67 20.50
N GLU A 52 -8.72 -12.87 20.48
CA GLU A 52 -7.32 -13.06 20.88
C GLU A 52 -6.35 -12.29 19.97
N VAL A 53 -6.64 -12.23 18.66
CA VAL A 53 -5.86 -11.43 17.70
C VAL A 53 -5.97 -9.94 18.04
N ALA A 54 -7.19 -9.45 18.31
CA ALA A 54 -7.41 -8.07 18.68
C ALA A 54 -6.71 -7.70 20.00
N GLU A 55 -6.82 -8.53 21.04
CA GLU A 55 -6.15 -8.31 22.33
C GLU A 55 -4.63 -8.14 22.19
N ARG A 56 -4.00 -8.81 21.21
CA ARG A 56 -2.57 -8.68 20.93
C ARG A 56 -2.22 -7.44 20.10
N LEU A 57 -3.10 -7.03 19.19
CA LEU A 57 -2.84 -5.90 18.28
C LEU A 57 -3.18 -4.54 18.90
N LEU A 58 -4.27 -4.45 19.65
CA LEU A 58 -4.77 -3.19 20.22
C LEU A 58 -3.72 -2.43 21.05
N PRO A 59 -2.91 -3.08 21.92
CA PRO A 59 -1.87 -2.37 22.69
C PRO A 59 -0.74 -1.78 21.84
N LEU A 60 -0.60 -2.23 20.59
CA LEU A 60 0.40 -1.76 19.63
C LEU A 60 -0.15 -0.65 18.73
N CYS A 61 -1.43 -0.29 18.84
CA CYS A 61 -2.02 0.71 17.97
C CYS A 61 -1.67 2.13 18.44
N ASN A 62 -1.42 3.01 17.49
CA ASN A 62 -1.22 4.43 17.70
C ASN A 62 -2.58 5.13 17.84
N GLU A 63 -2.72 6.00 18.85
CA GLU A 63 -3.95 6.76 19.10
C GLU A 63 -4.29 7.72 17.95
N ALA A 64 -3.29 8.26 17.26
CA ALA A 64 -3.50 9.23 16.18
C ALA A 64 -4.06 8.60 14.89
N THR A 65 -3.64 7.38 14.56
CA THR A 65 -3.98 6.71 13.28
C THR A 65 -4.96 5.54 13.48
N GLY A 66 -4.98 4.94 14.68
CA GLY A 66 -5.66 3.69 14.96
C GLY A 66 -4.99 2.45 14.40
N LEU A 67 -3.84 2.59 13.74
CA LEU A 67 -3.06 1.50 13.15
C LEU A 67 -1.95 1.04 14.10
N PRO A 68 -1.47 -0.21 13.98
CA PRO A 68 -0.25 -0.64 14.66
C PRO A 68 0.92 0.32 14.39
N PHE A 69 1.55 0.86 15.44
CA PHE A 69 2.57 1.92 15.33
C PHE A 69 3.75 1.54 14.43
N ILE A 70 4.05 0.25 14.31
CA ILE A 70 5.12 -0.27 13.45
C ILE A 70 4.81 0.02 11.97
N LEU A 71 3.54 -0.05 11.55
CA LEU A 71 3.13 0.28 10.19
C LEU A 71 3.34 1.78 9.92
N ASP A 72 2.96 2.64 10.86
CA ASP A 72 3.20 4.08 10.75
C ASP A 72 4.70 4.40 10.59
N LEU A 73 5.58 3.69 11.31
CA LEU A 73 7.03 3.85 11.19
C LEU A 73 7.57 3.38 9.84
N ILE A 74 7.11 2.23 9.36
CA ILE A 74 7.52 1.71 8.06
C ILE A 74 7.07 2.67 6.96
N ASP A 75 5.81 3.11 6.99
CA ASP A 75 5.25 4.04 6.00
C ASP A 75 6.00 5.36 5.98
N HIS A 76 6.45 5.85 7.15
CA HIS A 76 7.29 7.03 7.23
C HIS A 76 8.69 6.80 6.64
N ASP A 77 9.33 5.66 6.90
CA ASP A 77 10.70 5.36 6.48
C ASP A 77 10.81 5.01 4.98
N ILE A 78 9.82 4.30 4.44
CA ILE A 78 9.75 3.98 3.00
C ILE A 78 9.09 5.09 2.17
N GLY A 79 8.51 6.09 2.84
CA GLY A 79 7.88 7.24 2.23
C GLY A 79 8.88 8.02 1.38
N VAL A 80 8.53 8.25 0.12
CA VAL A 80 9.35 9.08 -0.76
C VAL A 80 9.00 10.54 -0.50
N GLU A 81 10.01 11.36 -0.17
CA GLU A 81 9.82 12.80 0.00
C GLU A 81 9.14 13.41 -1.24
N GLU A 82 8.11 14.22 -1.02
CA GLU A 82 7.34 14.84 -2.10
C GLU A 82 8.22 15.64 -3.06
N GLY A 83 9.25 16.32 -2.53
CA GLY A 83 10.23 17.06 -3.32
C GLY A 83 11.03 16.15 -4.27
N LEU A 84 11.41 14.95 -3.83
CA LEU A 84 12.10 13.98 -4.67
C LEU A 84 11.17 13.43 -5.76
N MET A 85 9.90 13.17 -5.42
CA MET A 85 8.89 12.75 -6.37
C MET A 85 8.67 13.82 -7.46
N ARG A 86 8.57 15.09 -7.06
CA ARG A 86 8.44 16.24 -7.96
C ARG A 86 9.65 16.38 -8.89
N ALA A 87 10.86 16.34 -8.34
CA ALA A 87 12.09 16.42 -9.13
C ALA A 87 12.20 15.26 -10.14
N TYR A 88 11.79 14.05 -9.76
CA TYR A 88 11.75 12.91 -10.67
C TYR A 88 10.75 13.12 -11.82
N ILE A 89 9.54 13.61 -11.52
CA ILE A 89 8.53 13.91 -12.54
C ILE A 89 9.03 14.99 -13.50
N GLU A 90 9.64 16.05 -12.99
CA GLU A 90 10.22 17.13 -13.80
C GLU A 90 11.33 16.62 -14.73
N GLU A 91 12.23 15.79 -14.23
CA GLU A 91 13.30 15.16 -15.04
C GLU A 91 12.72 14.23 -16.12
N VAL A 92 11.70 13.43 -15.79
CA VAL A 92 10.99 12.60 -16.78
C VAL A 92 10.37 13.50 -17.85
N HIS A 93 9.68 14.57 -17.46
CA HIS A 93 9.10 15.52 -18.43
C HIS A 93 10.17 16.15 -19.32
N ALA A 94 11.30 16.59 -18.75
CA ALA A 94 12.41 17.17 -19.51
C ALA A 94 13.00 16.19 -20.53
N ARG A 95 13.25 14.93 -20.13
CA ARG A 95 13.76 13.88 -21.03
C ARG A 95 12.79 13.52 -22.15
N VAL A 96 11.49 13.58 -21.90
CA VAL A 96 10.49 13.30 -22.93
C VAL A 96 10.31 14.50 -23.88
N LEU A 97 10.44 15.73 -23.38
CA LEU A 97 10.50 16.94 -24.22
C LEU A 97 11.73 16.95 -25.12
N ASP A 98 12.87 16.49 -24.63
CA ASP A 98 14.12 16.35 -25.39
C ASP A 98 13.99 15.32 -26.53
N LYS A 99 13.12 14.31 -26.34
CA LYS A 99 12.79 13.29 -27.35
C LYS A 99 11.53 13.66 -28.14
N THR A 100 11.62 14.67 -29.01
CA THR A 100 10.73 14.97 -30.16
C THR A 100 9.20 15.00 -29.98
N LEU A 101 8.66 14.78 -28.78
CA LEU A 101 7.22 14.82 -28.53
C LEU A 101 6.76 16.26 -28.35
N ARG A 102 5.70 16.65 -29.07
CA ARG A 102 5.18 18.02 -28.99
C ARG A 102 4.56 18.25 -27.62
N HIS A 103 4.79 19.42 -27.02
CA HIS A 103 4.31 19.82 -25.69
C HIS A 103 2.83 19.46 -25.39
N LYS A 104 1.96 19.51 -26.42
CA LYS A 104 0.53 19.17 -26.32
C LYS A 104 0.26 17.67 -26.09
N GLU A 105 1.06 16.79 -26.69
CA GLU A 105 0.96 15.33 -26.53
C GLU A 105 1.42 14.93 -25.12
N LEU A 106 2.45 15.59 -24.61
CA LEU A 106 2.98 15.34 -23.26
C LEU A 106 2.04 15.80 -22.16
N LYS A 107 1.50 17.02 -22.29
CA LYS A 107 0.51 17.53 -21.35
C LYS A 107 -0.73 16.64 -21.28
N SER A 108 -1.11 15.97 -22.38
CA SER A 108 -2.21 15.00 -22.39
C SER A 108 -1.86 13.68 -21.71
N MET A 109 -0.63 13.18 -21.88
CA MET A 109 -0.19 11.89 -21.32
C MET A 109 0.01 11.94 -19.81
N PHE A 110 0.55 13.05 -19.29
CA PHE A 110 0.87 13.19 -17.86
C PHE A 110 -0.21 13.92 -17.05
N ASN A 111 -1.24 14.48 -17.70
CA ASN A 111 -2.38 15.10 -17.01
C ASN A 111 -3.10 14.18 -16.00
N PRO A 112 -3.21 12.86 -16.22
CA PRO A 112 -3.82 11.94 -15.25
C PRO A 112 -2.92 11.65 -14.04
N LEU A 113 -1.63 11.95 -14.14
CA LEU A 113 -0.61 11.68 -13.12
C LEU A 113 -0.20 12.94 -12.35
N ASN A 114 -0.84 14.08 -12.61
CA ASN A 114 -0.53 15.32 -11.91
C ASN A 114 -1.14 15.29 -10.50
N PRO A 115 -0.33 15.18 -9.43
CA PRO A 115 -0.83 15.12 -8.05
C PRO A 115 -1.51 16.43 -7.60
N GLU A 116 -1.28 17.55 -8.31
CA GLU A 116 -1.91 18.85 -8.00
C GLU A 116 -3.37 18.97 -8.46
N LYS A 117 -3.99 17.89 -8.97
CA LYS A 117 -5.41 17.92 -9.37
C LYS A 117 -6.41 17.70 -8.23
N ASP A 118 -5.95 17.21 -7.08
CA ASP A 118 -6.81 16.98 -5.91
C ASP A 118 -6.81 18.16 -4.92
N VAL A 119 -6.65 19.40 -5.42
CA VAL A 119 -6.87 20.66 -4.67
C VAL A 119 -7.88 21.56 -5.39
#